data_AF-A0A661UJ69-F1
#
_entry.id   AF-A0A661UJ69-F1
#
_cell.length_a   1.000
_cell.length_b   1.000
_cell.length_c   1.000
_cell.angle_alpha   90.00
_cell.angle_beta   90.00
_cell.angle_gamma   90.00
#
_symmetry.space_group_name_H-M   'P 1'
#
loop_
_entity.id
_entity.type
_entity.pdbx_description
1 polymer ?
#
loop_
_entity_poly.entity_id
_entity_poly.type
_entity_poly.pdbx_seq_one_letter_code
_entity_poly.pdbx_strand_id
1 'polypeptide(L)' 'MVGLIGKKLGMTQIFDANGQLIPVTVIQAGPCRII' A
#
# COMPACT_ATOMS: atom_id res chain seq x y z
N MET A 1 11.16 0.46 16.03
CA MET A 1 10.44 0.21 14.77
C MET A 1 10.26 1.54 14.07
N VAL A 2 10.54 1.62 12.76
CA VAL A 2 10.42 2.85 11.97
C VAL A 2 9.16 2.75 11.10
N GLY A 3 8.34 3.80 11.08
CA GLY A 3 7.15 3.91 10.23
C GLY A 3 7.34 4.92 9.09
N LEU A 4 6.49 4.83 8.06
CA LEU A 4 6.41 5.80 6.98
C LEU A 4 5.07 6.55 7.04
N ILE A 5 5.08 7.81 6.61
CA ILE A 5 3.86 8.57 6.34
C ILE A 5 3.42 8.23 4.92
N GLY A 6 2.15 7.88 4.75
CA GLY A 6 1.58 7.59 3.45
C GLY A 6 0.18 8.18 3.24
N LYS A 7 -0.17 8.38 1.97
CA LYS A 7 -1.50 8.82 1.53
C LYS A 7 -2.30 7.61 1.02
N LYS A 8 -3.51 7.42 1.54
CA LYS A 8 -4.47 6.44 0.99
C LYS A 8 -4.90 6.92 -0.39
N LEU A 9 -4.58 6.15 -1.43
CA LEU A 9 -4.98 6.46 -2.80
C LEU A 9 -6.32 5.81 -3.18
N GLY A 10 -6.59 4.63 -2.63
CA GLY A 10 -7.81 3.90 -2.94
C GLY A 10 -7.69 2.42 -2.64
N MET A 11 -8.59 1.64 -3.23
CA MET A 11 -8.63 0.19 -3.11
C MET A 11 -8.65 -0.42 -4.51
N THR A 12 -8.01 -1.58 -4.65
CA THR A 12 -8.00 -2.39 -5.87
C THR A 12 -7.93 -3.86 -5.48
N GLN A 13 -7.80 -4.75 -6.46
CA GLN A 13 -7.65 -6.19 -6.26
C GLN A 13 -6.47 -6.72 -7.07
N ILE A 14 -5.80 -7.74 -6.53
CA ILE A 14 -4.75 -8.49 -7.21
C ILE A 14 -5.09 -9.97 -7.18
N PHE A 15 -4.59 -10.74 -8.15
CA PHE A 15 -4.66 -12.20 -8.12
C PHE A 15 -3.31 -12.74 -7.65
N ASP A 16 -3.33 -13.72 -6.74
CA ASP A 16 -2.13 -14.45 -6.34
C ASP A 16 -1.75 -15.54 -7.36
N ALA A 17 -0.67 -16.27 -7.10
CA ALA A 17 -0.20 -17.35 -7.98
C ALA A 17 -1.18 -18.54 -8.10
N ASN A 18 -2.11 -18.69 -7.14
CA ASN A 18 -3.12 -19.74 -7.14
C ASN A 18 -4.44 -19.27 -7.79
N GLY A 19 -4.49 -18.03 -8.29
CA GLY A 19 -5.69 -17.42 -8.85
C GLY A 19 -6.68 -16.89 -7.79
N GLN A 20 -6.29 -16.77 -6.52
CA GLN A 20 -7.12 -16.18 -5.49
C GLN A 20 -7.14 -14.65 -5.61
N LEU A 21 -8.34 -14.07 -5.56
CA LEU A 21 -8.54 -12.62 -5.55
C LEU A 21 -8.29 -12.05 -4.15
N ILE A 22 -7.36 -11.09 -4.06
CA ILE A 22 -6.99 -10.42 -2.82
C ILE A 22 -7.32 -8.92 -2.94
N PRO A 23 -8.26 -8.39 -2.14
CA PRO A 23 -8.51 -6.96 -2.08
C PRO A 23 -7.38 -6.25 -1.32
N VAL A 24 -6.91 -5.13 -1.85
CA VAL A 24 -5.77 -4.38 -1.30
C VAL A 24 -6.06 -2.89 -1.24
N THR A 25 -5.43 -2.20 -0.28
CA THR A 25 -5.44 -0.73 -0.21
C THR A 25 -4.14 -0.19 -0.78
N VAL A 26 -4.22 0.76 -1.69
CA VAL A 26 -3.04 1.41 -2.28
C VAL A 26 -2.64 2.59 -1.39
N ILE A 27 -1.42 2.55 -0.87
CA ILE A 27 -0.82 3.64 -0.08
C ILE A 27 0.41 4.16 -0.82
N GLN A 28 0.43 5.45 -1.13
CA GLN A 28 1.64 6.14 -1.57
C GLN A 28 2.44 6.56 -0.33
N ALA A 29 3.56 5.91 -0.07
CA ALA A 29 4.44 6.22 1.06
C ALA A 29 5.63 7.10 0.63
N GLY A 30 5.93 8.12 1.43
CA GLY A 30 7.14 8.95 1.29
C GLY A 30 7.18 9.92 0.09
N PRO A 31 8.28 10.69 -0.03
CA PRO A 31 9.45 10.71 0.85
C PRO A 31 9.15 11.34 2.22
N CYS A 32 9.62 10.71 3.30
CA CYS A 32 9.44 11.16 4.69
C CYS A 32 10.72 11.82 5.21
N ARG A 33 11.01 13.04 4.75
CA ARG A 33 12.16 13.82 5.26
C ARG A 33 11.90 14.24 6.70
N ILE A 34 12.86 13.97 7.58
CA ILE A 34 12.88 14.46 8.96
C ILE A 34 13.33 15.93 8.90
N ILE A 35 12.57 16.80 9.54
CA ILE A 35 12.80 18.26 9.63
C ILE A 35 12.92 18.67 11.10
#